data_AF-A0A2V8V430-F1
#
_entry.id   AF-A0A2V8V430-F1
#
_cell.length_a   1.000
_cell.length_b   1.000
_cell.length_c   1.000
_cell.angle_alpha   90.00
_cell.angle_beta   90.00
_cell.angle_gamma   90.00
#
_symmetry.space_group_name_H-M   'P 1'
#
loop_
_entity.id
_entity.type
_entity.pdbx_description
1 polymer ?
#
loop_
_entity_poly.entity_id
_entity_poly.type
_entity_poly.pdbx_seq_one_letter_code
_entity_poly.pdbx_strand_id
1 'polypeptide(L)'
;MDVGTGIPEIGADDFARRFFMRSINLMWLLGAGTSASAGIPTAGDMIWEFKQTLFVTQRRVSPKMVADLSSAAIRARLQAHIDSSGKLPPAGSPDEYAALFEAVYAAEADRRVYLDSKMSGAKPSYGHIALATLMRAQLCRLLWTTNFDPLVADACARVYDGTGYLTTVALDGPDLAKQCIDEGRWPVEVKLHGDFRSRRLKNTTDELRLQDERLRKVLVDSCRRLGLVVVGYSGRDSSVMDAVDEAMQAGAFPAGLFWLHRGEDAPLPGVHELLVKAVAAGVDAALVRVDNFDEIMRDLIRLKPDIDTRVLEGFALQRRRWSAAPQPAGHRGWPVVRLNALPVIQTPSVCRRIVCSVAGHAEVRSAIEAAGVDVLATRTKAGVLGFGTDADMRLAFDAYGITDFDLHTIESKRLRHDSGERGLLRSALTRSITRHQGLTSIRHGNTDLLIPADPHKGIWAELKRQVGTLTGTVTGHPELHWHEGVGVRLDWADERLWVLIEPRTIFEGISDENRGDAADFARERSVKRYNRPLNALVSFWANRVAADGREMRAFGIADGVDAVFRLSADTAFSRRAGV
;
A
#
# COMPACT_ATOMS: atom_id res chain seq x y z
N MET A 1 -23.49 -32.44 20.05
CA MET A 1 -23.84 -31.15 19.40
C MET A 1 -22.93 -30.12 20.01
N ASP A 2 -21.86 -29.79 19.30
CA ASP A 2 -20.82 -28.86 19.73
C ASP A 2 -21.30 -27.45 19.34
N VAL A 3 -21.81 -26.68 20.29
CA VAL A 3 -22.28 -25.32 20.03
C VAL A 3 -21.02 -24.44 20.01
N GLY A 4 -20.49 -24.25 18.80
CA GLY A 4 -19.20 -23.60 18.57
C GLY A 4 -19.10 -22.20 19.16
N THR A 5 -18.10 -22.01 20.03
CA THR A 5 -17.71 -20.76 20.70
C THR A 5 -16.97 -19.78 19.78
N GLY A 6 -17.31 -19.77 18.48
CA GLY A 6 -16.68 -18.90 17.48
C GLY A 6 -17.40 -17.56 17.34
N ILE A 7 -16.67 -16.48 17.07
CA ILE A 7 -17.29 -15.22 16.62
C ILE A 7 -18.02 -15.51 15.30
N PRO A 8 -19.27 -15.06 15.12
CA PRO A 8 -19.92 -15.13 13.82
C PRO A 8 -19.16 -14.23 12.84
N GLU A 9 -18.59 -14.80 11.80
CA GLU A 9 -17.89 -14.05 10.76
C GLU A 9 -18.66 -14.09 9.44
N ILE A 10 -18.73 -12.94 8.75
CA ILE A 10 -19.30 -12.84 7.41
C ILE A 10 -18.35 -12.11 6.46
N GLY A 11 -18.45 -12.42 5.16
CA GLY A 11 -17.70 -11.73 4.11
C GLY A 11 -18.18 -10.30 3.89
N ALA A 12 -17.28 -9.44 3.41
CA ALA A 12 -17.59 -8.07 3.04
C ALA A 12 -18.71 -7.95 1.99
N ASP A 13 -18.81 -8.92 1.08
CA ASP A 13 -19.85 -9.01 0.06
C ASP A 13 -21.24 -9.30 0.68
N ASP A 14 -21.30 -10.17 1.70
CA ASP A 14 -22.53 -10.47 2.42
C ASP A 14 -22.99 -9.28 3.26
N PHE A 15 -22.05 -8.66 3.98
CA PHE A 15 -22.31 -7.40 4.68
C PHE A 15 -22.84 -6.34 3.71
N ALA A 16 -22.25 -6.18 2.53
CA ALA A 16 -22.68 -5.17 1.57
C ALA A 16 -24.12 -5.39 1.09
N ARG A 17 -24.53 -6.64 0.83
CA ARG A 17 -25.93 -6.99 0.53
C ARG A 17 -26.87 -6.65 1.69
N ARG A 18 -26.50 -7.04 2.92
CA ARG A 18 -27.30 -6.74 4.13
C ARG A 18 -27.42 -5.24 4.39
N PHE A 19 -26.33 -4.50 4.20
CA PHE A 19 -26.28 -3.05 4.36
C PHE A 19 -27.34 -2.38 3.48
N PHE A 20 -27.41 -2.70 2.18
CA PHE A 20 -28.39 -2.05 1.30
C PHE A 20 -29.84 -2.40 1.59
N MET A 21 -30.09 -3.61 2.11
CA MET A 21 -31.44 -4.00 2.53
C MET A 21 -31.88 -3.32 3.83
N ARG A 22 -30.94 -2.86 4.66
CA ARG A 22 -31.19 -2.37 6.02
C ARG A 22 -30.71 -0.94 6.27
N SER A 23 -30.15 -0.26 5.27
CA SER A 23 -29.42 1.01 5.38
C SER A 23 -30.17 2.11 6.12
N ILE A 24 -31.49 2.21 5.90
CA ILE A 24 -32.37 3.18 6.57
C ILE A 24 -32.39 3.00 8.09
N ASN A 25 -32.21 1.76 8.56
CA ASN A 25 -32.24 1.38 9.98
C ASN A 25 -30.84 1.08 10.54
N LEU A 26 -29.77 1.41 9.79
CA LEU A 26 -28.39 1.26 10.23
C LEU A 26 -27.78 2.65 10.52
N MET A 27 -27.12 2.75 11.67
CA MET A 27 -26.21 3.84 12.00
C MET A 27 -24.76 3.35 11.97
N TRP A 28 -23.83 4.29 11.90
CA TRP A 28 -22.40 4.00 11.82
C TRP A 28 -21.66 4.52 13.06
N LEU A 29 -20.62 3.82 13.49
CA LEU A 29 -19.63 4.28 14.47
C LEU A 29 -18.24 4.23 13.82
N LEU A 30 -17.63 5.40 13.64
CA LEU A 30 -16.28 5.53 13.10
C LEU A 30 -15.25 5.68 14.21
N GLY A 31 -14.09 5.05 14.01
CA GLY A 31 -12.90 5.31 14.81
C GLY A 31 -11.70 5.73 13.97
N ALA A 32 -10.55 5.93 14.64
CA ALA A 32 -9.38 6.57 14.04
C ALA A 32 -8.85 5.84 12.79
N GLY A 33 -9.14 4.55 12.63
CA GLY A 33 -8.80 3.77 11.44
C GLY A 33 -9.46 4.26 10.15
N THR A 34 -10.57 5.02 10.20
CA THR A 34 -11.17 5.62 9.00
C THR A 34 -10.33 6.77 8.45
N SER A 35 -9.62 7.48 9.32
CA SER A 35 -8.79 8.64 8.98
C SER A 35 -7.35 8.27 8.58
N ALA A 36 -6.97 6.99 8.71
CA ALA A 36 -5.63 6.50 8.37
C ALA A 36 -5.25 6.78 6.90
N SER A 37 -6.15 6.52 5.95
CA SER A 37 -5.91 6.77 4.52
C SER A 37 -5.78 8.25 4.17
N ALA A 38 -6.30 9.15 5.03
CA ALA A 38 -6.16 10.59 4.93
C ALA A 38 -4.83 11.12 5.48
N GLY A 39 -3.98 10.24 6.05
CA GLY A 39 -2.67 10.58 6.59
C GLY A 39 -2.69 10.90 8.09
N ILE A 40 -3.82 10.74 8.76
CA ILE A 40 -3.92 10.91 10.22
C ILE A 40 -3.52 9.58 10.89
N PRO A 41 -2.50 9.57 11.76
CA PRO A 41 -2.07 8.33 12.42
C PRO A 41 -3.16 7.78 13.33
N THR A 42 -3.28 6.46 13.39
CA THR A 42 -4.19 5.80 14.33
C THR A 42 -3.65 5.85 15.76
N ALA A 43 -4.50 5.54 16.74
CA ALA A 43 -4.04 5.37 18.13
C ALA A 43 -2.91 4.33 18.26
N GLY A 44 -2.93 3.27 17.45
CA GLY A 44 -1.86 2.27 17.41
C GLY A 44 -0.55 2.83 16.88
N ASP A 45 -0.61 3.65 15.82
CA ASP A 45 0.58 4.32 15.26
C ASP A 45 1.19 5.30 16.28
N MET A 46 0.33 6.07 16.95
CA MET A 46 0.74 7.01 18.00
C MET A 46 1.36 6.30 19.20
N ILE A 47 0.83 5.14 19.63
CA ILE A 47 1.46 4.32 20.69
C ILE A 47 2.92 4.06 20.35
N TRP A 48 3.22 3.59 19.13
CA TRP A 48 4.60 3.31 18.73
C TRP A 48 5.47 4.56 18.64
N GLU A 49 4.92 5.68 18.19
CA GLU A 49 5.60 6.98 18.21
C GLU A 49 5.94 7.44 19.63
N PHE A 50 5.01 7.25 20.59
CA PHE A 50 5.25 7.58 21.99
C PHE A 50 6.33 6.68 22.59
N LYS A 51 6.30 5.38 22.34
CA LYS A 51 7.35 4.45 22.79
C LYS A 51 8.72 4.83 22.24
N GLN A 52 8.79 5.20 20.96
CA GLN A 52 10.00 5.68 20.32
C GLN A 52 10.51 6.96 20.98
N THR A 53 9.63 7.91 21.23
CA THR A 53 9.96 9.20 21.85
C THR A 53 10.49 9.01 23.27
N LEU A 54 9.83 8.18 24.08
CA LEU A 54 10.32 7.82 25.43
C LEU A 54 11.67 7.12 25.38
N PHE A 55 11.86 6.18 24.45
CA PHE A 55 13.13 5.47 24.31
C PHE A 55 14.28 6.42 23.95
N VAL A 56 14.09 7.26 22.93
CA VAL A 56 15.08 8.23 22.44
C VAL A 56 15.46 9.22 23.54
N THR A 57 14.47 9.78 24.23
CA THR A 57 14.69 10.79 25.27
C THR A 57 15.35 10.21 26.52
N GLN A 58 14.90 9.04 26.99
CA GLN A 58 15.40 8.41 28.22
C GLN A 58 16.76 7.74 28.03
N ARG A 59 17.01 7.11 26.87
CA ARG A 59 18.31 6.48 26.56
C ARG A 59 19.33 7.46 25.96
N ARG A 60 18.92 8.69 25.64
CA ARG A 60 19.75 9.72 25.00
C ARG A 60 20.43 9.23 23.73
N VAL A 61 19.69 8.50 22.90
CA VAL A 61 20.17 7.95 21.63
C VAL A 61 19.62 8.74 20.45
N SER A 62 20.24 8.62 19.27
CA SER A 62 19.73 9.29 18.07
C SER A 62 18.39 8.69 17.64
N PRO A 63 17.38 9.51 17.25
CA PRO A 63 16.14 9.03 16.63
C PRO A 63 16.38 8.10 15.43
N LYS A 64 17.49 8.28 14.70
CA LYS A 64 17.86 7.44 13.55
C LYS A 64 18.04 5.96 13.90
N MET A 65 18.41 5.64 15.14
CA MET A 65 18.66 4.25 15.58
C MET A 65 17.37 3.42 15.69
N VAL A 66 16.23 4.07 15.85
CA VAL A 66 14.92 3.44 16.01
C VAL A 66 13.89 3.99 15.02
N ALA A 67 14.34 4.61 13.93
CA ALA A 67 13.48 5.32 12.99
C ALA A 67 12.46 4.41 12.28
N ASP A 68 12.80 3.14 12.08
CA ASP A 68 11.94 2.18 11.39
C ASP A 68 10.99 1.45 12.36
N LEU A 69 9.83 2.06 12.60
CA LEU A 69 8.74 1.46 13.36
C LEU A 69 8.04 0.30 12.65
N SER A 70 8.44 -0.08 11.42
CA SER A 70 7.93 -1.30 10.77
C SER A 70 8.75 -2.54 11.12
N SER A 71 9.98 -2.37 11.61
CA SER A 71 10.85 -3.48 12.03
C SER A 71 10.37 -4.13 13.33
N ALA A 72 10.11 -5.44 13.29
CA ALA A 72 9.75 -6.22 14.46
C ALA A 72 10.83 -6.16 15.56
N ALA A 73 12.11 -6.15 15.17
CA ALA A 73 13.23 -6.04 16.11
C ALA A 73 13.26 -4.68 16.83
N ILE A 74 12.99 -3.59 16.11
CA ILE A 74 12.91 -2.25 16.72
C ILE A 74 11.69 -2.18 17.64
N ARG A 75 10.52 -2.66 17.20
CA ARG A 75 9.32 -2.72 18.05
C ARG A 75 9.55 -3.50 19.33
N ALA A 76 10.18 -4.69 19.24
CA ALA A 76 10.52 -5.49 20.41
C ALA A 76 11.48 -4.75 21.36
N ARG A 77 12.47 -4.05 20.82
CA ARG A 77 13.41 -3.24 21.63
C ARG A 77 12.72 -2.07 22.32
N LEU A 78 11.84 -1.36 21.62
CA LEU A 78 11.06 -0.26 22.21
C LEU A 78 10.13 -0.79 23.30
N GLN A 79 9.45 -1.92 23.05
CA GLN A 79 8.57 -2.55 24.02
C GLN A 79 9.32 -2.98 25.28
N ALA A 80 10.45 -3.69 25.13
CA ALA A 80 11.26 -4.12 26.25
C ALA A 80 11.75 -2.95 27.13
N HIS A 81 12.01 -1.79 26.53
CA HIS A 81 12.35 -0.59 27.28
C HIS A 81 11.17 -0.07 28.11
N ILE A 82 9.97 -0.02 27.54
CA ILE A 82 8.75 0.37 28.27
C ILE A 82 8.47 -0.60 29.41
N ASP A 83 8.55 -1.90 29.14
CA ASP A 83 8.32 -2.94 30.14
C ASP A 83 9.37 -2.86 31.27
N SER A 84 10.63 -2.54 30.95
CA SER A 84 11.69 -2.38 31.94
C SER A 84 11.46 -1.21 32.92
N SER A 85 10.60 -0.25 32.57
CA SER A 85 10.28 0.88 33.44
C SER A 85 9.40 0.46 34.64
N GLY A 86 8.61 -0.62 34.49
CA GLY A 86 7.64 -1.11 35.49
C GLY A 86 6.50 -0.13 35.85
N LYS A 87 6.47 1.07 35.25
CA LYS A 87 5.52 2.16 35.60
C LYS A 87 4.41 2.35 34.58
N LEU A 88 4.58 1.81 33.37
CA LEU A 88 3.65 1.99 32.26
C LEU A 88 2.85 0.70 32.02
N PRO A 89 1.60 0.79 31.54
CA PRO A 89 0.78 -0.38 31.26
C PRO A 89 1.44 -1.31 30.24
N PRO A 90 1.19 -2.63 30.33
CA PRO A 90 1.71 -3.60 29.37
C PRO A 90 1.09 -3.39 27.97
N ALA A 91 1.79 -3.92 26.96
CA ALA A 91 1.31 -3.90 25.58
C ALA A 91 -0.11 -4.48 25.46
N GLY A 92 -0.99 -3.77 24.75
CA GLY A 92 -2.36 -4.18 24.53
C GLY A 92 -3.34 -3.74 25.62
N SER A 93 -2.86 -3.22 26.76
CA SER A 93 -3.73 -2.67 27.81
C SER A 93 -4.68 -1.58 27.28
N PRO A 94 -5.94 -1.52 27.74
CA PRO A 94 -6.86 -0.42 27.39
C PRO A 94 -6.28 0.96 27.72
N ASP A 95 -5.48 1.02 28.79
CA ASP A 95 -4.85 2.24 29.32
C ASP A 95 -3.53 2.63 28.63
N GLU A 96 -2.99 1.76 27.76
CA GLU A 96 -1.66 1.92 27.17
C GLU A 96 -1.51 3.26 26.43
N TYR A 97 -2.49 3.62 25.60
CA TYR A 97 -2.47 4.87 24.82
C TYR A 97 -2.42 6.10 25.73
N ALA A 98 -3.35 6.19 26.70
CA ALA A 98 -3.46 7.35 27.58
C ALA A 98 -2.22 7.52 28.45
N ALA A 99 -1.73 6.42 29.04
CA ALA A 99 -0.55 6.43 29.90
C ALA A 99 0.73 6.82 29.13
N LEU A 100 0.91 6.30 27.91
CA LEU A 100 2.07 6.66 27.08
C LEU A 100 2.00 8.12 26.61
N PHE A 101 0.80 8.60 26.25
CA PHE A 101 0.64 9.97 25.81
C PHE A 101 0.96 10.97 26.93
N GLU A 102 0.51 10.68 28.16
CA GLU A 102 0.83 11.46 29.36
C GLU A 102 2.31 11.39 29.75
N ALA A 103 2.94 10.23 29.56
CA ALA A 103 4.35 10.06 29.83
C ALA A 103 5.25 10.85 28.86
N VAL A 104 4.83 11.00 27.60
CA VAL A 104 5.55 11.82 26.61
C VAL A 104 5.24 13.31 26.81
N TYR A 105 3.97 13.66 27.00
CA TYR A 105 3.48 15.02 27.13
C TYR A 105 2.61 15.15 28.39
N ALA A 106 3.22 15.61 29.48
CA ALA A 106 2.53 15.76 30.75
C ALA A 106 1.46 16.86 30.70
N ALA A 107 1.78 18.00 30.06
CA ALA A 107 0.84 19.10 29.92
C ALA A 107 -0.27 18.80 28.90
N GLU A 108 -1.51 19.17 29.21
CA GLU A 108 -2.64 19.04 28.29
C GLU A 108 -2.47 19.89 27.02
N ALA A 109 -1.91 21.11 27.17
CA ALA A 109 -1.65 22.00 26.05
C ALA A 109 -0.72 21.35 25.00
N ASP A 110 0.33 20.66 25.43
CA ASP A 110 1.28 19.98 24.54
C ASP A 110 0.63 18.81 23.79
N ARG A 111 -0.24 18.06 24.48
CA ARG A 111 -1.04 16.98 23.88
C ARG A 111 -1.96 17.52 22.79
N ARG A 112 -2.58 18.68 23.02
CA ARG A 112 -3.43 19.35 22.02
C ARG A 112 -2.61 19.78 20.80
N VAL A 113 -1.50 20.48 21.03
CA VAL A 113 -0.60 20.92 19.95
C VAL A 113 -0.11 19.73 19.12
N TYR A 114 0.23 18.60 19.77
CA TYR A 114 0.61 17.38 19.09
C TYR A 114 -0.53 16.86 18.20
N LEU A 115 -1.74 16.71 18.73
CA LEU A 115 -2.89 16.20 17.96
C LEU A 115 -3.25 17.14 16.79
N ASP A 116 -3.28 18.45 17.02
CA ASP A 116 -3.52 19.46 15.98
C ASP A 116 -2.47 19.36 14.87
N SER A 117 -1.20 19.15 15.22
CA SER A 117 -0.14 18.98 14.23
C SER A 117 -0.30 17.73 13.36
N LYS A 118 -0.90 16.65 13.90
CA LYS A 118 -1.17 15.41 13.16
C LYS A 118 -2.41 15.51 12.27
N MET A 119 -3.36 16.37 12.62
CA MET A 119 -4.56 16.63 11.82
C MET A 119 -4.34 17.73 10.77
N SER A 120 -3.37 18.63 10.99
CA SER A 120 -3.09 19.74 10.11
C SER A 120 -2.75 19.29 8.68
N GLY A 121 -3.47 19.86 7.70
CA GLY A 121 -3.28 19.56 6.28
C GLY A 121 -3.84 18.21 5.81
N ALA A 122 -4.46 17.42 6.70
CA ALA A 122 -5.17 16.21 6.30
C ALA A 122 -6.35 16.56 5.38
N LYS A 123 -6.60 15.71 4.38
CA LYS A 123 -7.71 15.88 3.42
C LYS A 123 -8.52 14.60 3.36
N PRO A 124 -9.85 14.69 3.16
CA PRO A 124 -10.72 13.51 3.06
C PRO A 124 -10.15 12.43 2.15
N SER A 125 -10.25 11.17 2.59
CA SER A 125 -9.90 9.98 1.78
C SER A 125 -11.06 9.60 0.85
N TYR A 126 -10.88 8.54 0.04
CA TYR A 126 -11.96 8.04 -0.81
C TYR A 126 -13.15 7.58 0.05
N GLY A 127 -12.88 6.89 1.16
CA GLY A 127 -13.91 6.43 2.09
C GLY A 127 -14.76 7.56 2.65
N HIS A 128 -14.16 8.72 2.96
CA HIS A 128 -14.90 9.88 3.47
C HIS A 128 -15.83 10.46 2.40
N ILE A 129 -15.36 10.64 1.16
CA ILE A 129 -16.18 11.14 0.05
C ILE A 129 -17.30 10.14 -0.29
N ALA A 130 -17.00 8.84 -0.23
CA ALA A 130 -17.99 7.78 -0.42
C ALA A 130 -19.04 7.79 0.70
N LEU A 131 -18.64 7.98 1.95
CA LEU A 131 -19.56 8.09 3.08
C LEU A 131 -20.48 9.30 2.92
N ALA A 132 -19.93 10.46 2.61
CA ALA A 132 -20.72 11.67 2.32
C ALA A 132 -21.69 11.44 1.14
N THR A 133 -21.30 10.67 0.13
CA THR A 133 -22.18 10.27 -0.98
C THR A 133 -23.34 9.40 -0.51
N LEU A 134 -23.09 8.43 0.38
CA LEU A 134 -24.13 7.61 1.01
C LEU A 134 -25.04 8.44 1.93
N MET A 135 -24.49 9.41 2.67
CA MET A 135 -25.26 10.35 3.50
C MET A 135 -26.18 11.20 2.64
N ARG A 136 -25.70 11.69 1.48
CA ARG A 136 -26.52 12.45 0.52
C ARG A 136 -27.65 11.59 -0.05
N ALA A 137 -27.41 10.30 -0.26
CA ALA A 137 -28.41 9.34 -0.67
C ALA A 137 -29.32 8.83 0.47
N GLN A 138 -29.20 9.38 1.70
CA GLN A 138 -29.97 8.96 2.88
C GLN A 138 -29.76 7.48 3.29
N LEU A 139 -28.64 6.89 2.87
CA LEU A 139 -28.21 5.51 3.18
C LEU A 139 -27.30 5.43 4.41
N CYS A 140 -26.83 6.58 4.90
CA CYS A 140 -26.16 6.74 6.18
C CYS A 140 -26.74 7.99 6.86
N ARG A 141 -27.71 7.80 7.75
CA ARG A 141 -28.48 8.91 8.35
C ARG A 141 -27.87 9.43 9.65
N LEU A 142 -27.33 8.52 10.46
CA LEU A 142 -26.74 8.80 11.76
C LEU A 142 -25.34 8.22 11.82
N LEU A 143 -24.37 9.09 12.13
CA LEU A 143 -22.97 8.76 12.26
C LEU A 143 -22.49 9.14 13.67
N TRP A 144 -21.95 8.18 14.39
CA TRP A 144 -21.20 8.39 15.62
C TRP A 144 -19.71 8.32 15.30
N THR A 145 -18.89 9.12 15.98
CA THR A 145 -17.45 9.05 15.79
C THR A 145 -16.68 9.35 17.06
N THR A 146 -15.56 8.65 17.24
CA THR A 146 -14.55 8.98 18.26
C THR A 146 -13.44 9.88 17.71
N ASN A 147 -13.51 10.27 16.43
CA ASN A 147 -12.48 11.06 15.76
C ASN A 147 -12.70 12.55 15.96
N PHE A 148 -11.61 13.27 16.19
CA PHE A 148 -11.62 14.73 16.36
C PHE A 148 -11.54 15.47 15.03
N ASP A 149 -11.01 14.82 13.99
CA ASP A 149 -10.75 15.43 12.70
C ASP A 149 -12.04 15.90 11.97
N PRO A 150 -11.95 16.92 11.10
CA PRO A 150 -13.10 17.45 10.37
C PRO A 150 -13.42 16.67 9.09
N LEU A 151 -12.81 15.50 8.83
CA LEU A 151 -12.77 14.91 7.48
C LEU A 151 -14.15 14.48 6.97
N VAL A 152 -15.06 14.07 7.86
CA VAL A 152 -16.46 13.76 7.49
C VAL A 152 -17.18 15.04 7.08
N ALA A 153 -17.11 16.09 7.89
CA ALA A 153 -17.72 17.37 7.59
C ALA A 153 -17.16 17.99 6.29
N ASP A 154 -15.84 17.92 6.08
CA ASP A 154 -15.18 18.37 4.85
C ASP A 154 -15.63 17.57 3.61
N ALA A 155 -15.80 16.25 3.77
CA ALA A 155 -16.29 15.39 2.71
C ALA A 155 -17.75 15.72 2.36
N CYS A 156 -18.60 15.91 3.36
CA CYS A 156 -19.96 16.38 3.20
C CYS A 156 -19.98 17.74 2.50
N ALA A 157 -19.21 18.73 2.97
CA ALA A 157 -19.16 20.05 2.36
C ALA A 157 -18.84 19.99 0.86
N ARG A 158 -17.93 19.10 0.46
CA ARG A 158 -17.58 18.88 -0.94
C ARG A 158 -18.65 18.14 -1.75
N VAL A 159 -19.36 17.18 -1.15
CA VAL A 159 -20.40 16.39 -1.84
C VAL A 159 -21.72 17.16 -1.93
N TYR A 160 -22.07 17.96 -0.93
CA TYR A 160 -23.28 18.78 -0.91
C TYR A 160 -23.12 20.14 -1.57
N ASP A 161 -21.89 20.53 -1.93
CA ASP A 161 -21.56 21.88 -2.41
C ASP A 161 -21.97 22.97 -1.39
N GLY A 162 -21.72 22.71 -0.11
CA GLY A 162 -22.08 23.60 1.00
C GLY A 162 -21.98 22.94 2.38
N THR A 163 -21.80 23.75 3.42
CA THR A 163 -21.55 23.28 4.80
C THR A 163 -22.80 23.07 5.65
N GLY A 164 -23.98 23.50 5.19
CA GLY A 164 -25.21 23.52 6.00
C GLY A 164 -26.01 22.22 6.05
N TYR A 165 -25.61 21.18 5.31
CA TYR A 165 -26.41 19.96 5.15
C TYR A 165 -26.14 18.89 6.22
N LEU A 166 -24.95 18.88 6.81
CA LEU A 166 -24.61 17.94 7.88
C LEU A 166 -24.82 18.63 9.23
N THR A 167 -25.71 18.09 10.08
CA THR A 167 -25.75 18.53 11.48
C THR A 167 -24.62 17.85 12.24
N THR A 168 -23.63 18.61 12.67
CA THR A 168 -22.51 18.10 13.50
C THR A 168 -22.75 18.47 14.95
N VAL A 169 -22.81 17.48 15.84
CA VAL A 169 -23.00 17.65 17.27
C VAL A 169 -21.75 17.19 18.02
N ALA A 170 -21.25 18.05 18.91
CA ALA A 170 -20.14 17.74 19.80
C ALA A 170 -20.64 17.52 21.24
N LEU A 171 -19.70 17.33 22.18
CA LEU A 171 -19.98 17.05 23.59
C LEU A 171 -20.87 18.08 24.29
N ASP A 172 -20.93 19.32 23.82
CA ASP A 172 -21.72 20.40 24.40
C ASP A 172 -23.18 20.42 23.95
N GLY A 173 -23.59 19.56 23.00
CA GLY A 173 -24.92 19.57 22.40
C GLY A 173 -25.75 18.29 22.51
N PRO A 174 -25.80 17.53 23.63
CA PRO A 174 -26.57 16.27 23.66
C PRO A 174 -28.08 16.47 23.46
N ASP A 175 -28.63 17.63 23.85
CA ASP A 175 -30.02 17.99 23.57
C ASP A 175 -30.27 18.17 22.07
N LEU A 176 -29.33 18.79 21.34
CA LEU A 176 -29.39 18.92 19.89
C LEU A 176 -29.27 17.55 19.20
N ALA A 177 -28.36 16.68 19.67
CA ALA A 177 -28.26 15.30 19.17
C ALA A 177 -29.59 14.56 19.32
N LYS A 178 -30.15 14.56 20.54
CA LYS A 178 -31.43 13.91 20.83
C LYS A 178 -32.55 14.49 19.95
N GLN A 179 -32.65 15.81 19.86
CA GLN A 179 -33.67 16.48 19.06
C GLN A 179 -33.56 16.10 17.57
N CYS A 180 -32.38 16.19 16.96
CA CYS A 180 -32.22 15.84 15.55
C CYS A 180 -32.53 14.36 15.27
N ILE A 181 -32.14 13.47 16.19
CA ILE A 181 -32.41 12.02 16.05
C ILE A 181 -33.92 11.74 16.17
N ASP A 182 -34.60 12.32 17.16
CA ASP A 182 -36.03 12.07 17.39
C ASP A 182 -36.92 12.72 16.33
N GLU A 183 -36.53 13.88 15.80
CA GLU A 183 -37.22 14.58 14.70
C GLU A 183 -36.86 14.01 13.31
N GLY A 184 -35.86 13.12 13.22
CA GLY A 184 -35.40 12.56 11.96
C GLY A 184 -34.74 13.59 11.02
N ARG A 185 -34.04 14.59 11.57
CA ARG A 185 -33.31 15.62 10.81
C ARG A 185 -31.96 15.11 10.32
N TRP A 186 -31.98 14.32 9.25
CA TRP A 186 -30.80 13.67 8.68
C TRP A 186 -30.10 14.52 7.60
N PRO A 187 -28.77 14.36 7.42
CA PRO A 187 -27.87 13.50 8.19
C PRO A 187 -27.30 14.18 9.45
N VAL A 188 -26.94 13.37 10.45
CA VAL A 188 -26.35 13.81 11.72
C VAL A 188 -25.01 13.11 11.96
N GLU A 189 -23.97 13.88 12.27
CA GLU A 189 -22.71 13.41 12.84
C GLU A 189 -22.68 13.78 14.34
N VAL A 190 -22.41 12.80 15.20
CA VAL A 190 -22.29 12.99 16.65
C VAL A 190 -20.90 12.54 17.09
N LYS A 191 -20.12 13.49 17.64
CA LYS A 191 -18.76 13.26 18.13
C LYS A 191 -18.79 12.90 19.62
N LEU A 192 -18.51 11.64 19.94
CA LEU A 192 -18.55 11.10 21.31
C LEU A 192 -17.43 11.66 22.19
N HIS A 193 -16.30 11.97 21.57
CA HIS A 193 -15.25 12.75 22.19
C HIS A 193 -15.23 14.10 21.46
N GLY A 194 -15.77 15.13 22.11
CA GLY A 194 -15.50 16.51 21.71
C GLY A 194 -14.00 16.80 21.82
N ASP A 195 -13.55 17.89 21.20
CA ASP A 195 -12.14 18.36 21.20
C ASP A 195 -11.44 17.99 22.53
N PHE A 196 -10.38 17.17 22.41
CA PHE A 196 -9.85 16.22 23.38
C PHE A 196 -9.78 16.74 24.84
N ARG A 197 -10.66 16.21 25.71
CA ARG A 197 -10.42 16.11 27.16
C ARG A 197 -10.38 14.64 27.56
N SER A 198 -9.16 14.09 27.58
CA SER A 198 -8.86 12.70 27.95
C SER A 198 -9.41 12.33 29.34
N ARG A 199 -9.79 11.07 29.52
CA ARG A 199 -10.40 10.51 30.75
C ARG A 199 -9.50 10.38 31.98
N ARG A 200 -8.27 10.90 31.95
CA ARG A 200 -7.46 11.12 33.16
C ARG A 200 -7.33 12.60 33.54
N LEU A 201 -7.97 13.49 32.78
CA LEU A 201 -8.24 14.88 33.10
C LEU A 201 -9.64 15.04 33.69
N LYS A 202 -9.96 14.34 34.78
CA LYS A 202 -11.09 14.73 35.66
C LYS A 202 -10.71 15.94 36.53
N ASN A 203 -10.28 17.01 35.85
CA ASN A 203 -10.54 18.39 36.27
C ASN A 203 -11.53 19.01 35.27
N THR A 204 -12.46 18.21 34.74
CA THR A 204 -13.66 18.72 34.06
C THR A 204 -14.65 19.18 35.12
N THR A 205 -15.23 20.36 34.95
CA THR A 205 -16.43 20.79 35.68
C THR A 205 -17.50 19.70 35.58
N ASP A 206 -18.26 19.46 36.65
CA ASP A 206 -19.28 18.40 36.72
C ASP A 206 -20.24 18.39 35.52
N GLU A 207 -20.46 19.58 34.92
CA GLU A 207 -21.25 19.78 33.72
C GLU A 207 -20.79 18.94 32.52
N LEU A 208 -19.50 18.91 32.17
CA LEU A 208 -19.02 18.18 30.99
C LEU A 208 -19.14 16.67 31.15
N ARG A 209 -18.95 16.18 32.39
CA ARG A 209 -19.19 14.76 32.71
C ARG A 209 -20.66 14.40 32.53
N LEU A 210 -21.56 15.29 32.99
CA LEU A 210 -22.99 15.13 32.79
C LEU A 210 -23.35 15.14 31.31
N GLN A 211 -22.79 16.04 30.49
CA GLN A 211 -23.07 16.06 29.04
C GLN A 211 -22.57 14.78 28.33
N ASP A 212 -21.38 14.28 28.68
CA ASP A 212 -20.83 13.02 28.17
C ASP A 212 -21.71 11.81 28.54
N GLU A 213 -22.18 11.74 29.79
CA GLU A 213 -23.14 10.72 30.24
C GLU A 213 -24.47 10.82 29.48
N ARG A 214 -24.98 12.03 29.22
CA ARG A 214 -26.21 12.25 28.45
C ARG A 214 -26.04 11.82 26.99
N LEU A 215 -24.90 12.14 26.36
CA LEU A 215 -24.62 11.75 24.98
C LEU A 215 -24.51 10.22 24.84
N ARG A 216 -23.87 9.55 25.81
CA ARG A 216 -23.84 8.07 25.89
C ARG A 216 -25.24 7.48 25.99
N LYS A 217 -26.14 8.07 26.79
CA LYS A 217 -27.54 7.63 26.85
C LYS A 217 -28.24 7.75 25.49
N VAL A 218 -28.00 8.83 24.74
CA VAL A 218 -28.54 8.98 23.38
C VAL A 218 -27.99 7.88 22.44
N LEU A 219 -26.71 7.50 22.57
CA LEU A 219 -26.13 6.37 21.83
C LEU A 219 -26.81 5.05 22.21
N VAL A 220 -26.99 4.77 23.51
CA VAL A 220 -27.68 3.57 24.02
C VAL A 220 -29.09 3.48 23.44
N ASP A 221 -29.87 4.56 23.52
CA ASP A 221 -31.24 4.61 22.99
C ASP A 221 -31.29 4.51 21.47
N SER A 222 -30.25 4.95 20.77
CA SER A 222 -30.11 4.75 19.32
C SER A 222 -29.82 3.28 18.99
N CYS A 223 -28.94 2.61 19.74
CA CYS A 223 -28.62 1.18 19.59
C CYS A 223 -29.84 0.28 19.84
N ARG A 224 -30.78 0.71 20.69
CA ARG A 224 -32.04 0.00 20.92
C ARG A 224 -33.04 0.12 19.75
N ARG A 225 -32.91 1.14 18.90
CA ARG A 225 -33.84 1.44 17.79
C ARG A 225 -33.27 1.15 16.40
N LEU A 226 -31.96 1.13 16.26
CA LEU A 226 -31.23 1.01 15.00
C LEU A 226 -30.16 -0.08 15.12
N GLY A 227 -29.82 -0.73 14.01
CA GLY A 227 -28.59 -1.53 13.96
C GLY A 227 -27.34 -0.65 13.85
N LEU A 228 -26.18 -1.23 14.13
CA LEU A 228 -24.92 -0.50 14.23
C LEU A 228 -23.85 -1.14 13.33
N VAL A 229 -23.20 -0.32 12.51
CA VAL A 229 -22.01 -0.67 11.74
C VAL A 229 -20.80 0.03 12.37
N VAL A 230 -19.84 -0.72 12.88
CA VAL A 230 -18.62 -0.18 13.48
C VAL A 230 -17.46 -0.34 12.50
N VAL A 231 -16.73 0.73 12.19
CA VAL A 231 -15.58 0.67 11.26
C VAL A 231 -14.44 1.58 11.72
N GLY A 232 -13.20 1.09 11.63
CA GLY A 232 -12.01 1.85 12.03
C GLY A 232 -11.89 2.12 13.54
N TYR A 233 -12.84 1.66 14.34
CA TYR A 233 -12.80 1.70 15.80
C TYR A 233 -12.26 0.38 16.36
N SER A 234 -11.31 0.47 17.28
CA SER A 234 -10.59 -0.71 17.80
C SER A 234 -11.29 -1.39 18.98
N GLY A 235 -12.23 -0.71 19.65
CA GLY A 235 -12.84 -1.21 20.89
C GLY A 235 -12.02 -0.93 22.15
N ARG A 236 -11.05 0.00 22.10
CA ARG A 236 -10.20 0.35 23.26
C ARG A 236 -10.83 1.30 24.27
N ASP A 237 -11.78 2.13 23.83
CA ASP A 237 -12.43 3.09 24.72
C ASP A 237 -13.52 2.38 25.53
N SER A 238 -13.25 2.18 26.83
CA SER A 238 -14.16 1.43 27.70
C SER A 238 -15.55 2.05 27.74
N SER A 239 -15.71 3.37 27.81
CA SER A 239 -17.05 3.97 27.91
C SER A 239 -17.92 3.75 26.68
N VAL A 240 -17.31 3.69 25.49
CA VAL A 240 -18.03 3.49 24.23
C VAL A 240 -18.42 2.02 24.16
N MET A 241 -17.50 1.12 24.54
CA MET A 241 -17.81 -0.30 24.68
C MET A 241 -18.90 -0.55 25.73
N ASP A 242 -18.82 0.09 26.89
CA ASP A 242 -19.80 0.01 27.99
C ASP A 242 -21.16 0.52 27.54
N ALA A 243 -21.23 1.63 26.77
CA ALA A 243 -22.49 2.14 26.23
C ALA A 243 -23.11 1.19 25.19
N VAL A 244 -22.29 0.61 24.31
CA VAL A 244 -22.78 -0.37 23.33
C VAL A 244 -23.22 -1.67 24.03
N ASP A 245 -22.52 -2.07 25.10
CA ASP A 245 -22.89 -3.22 25.93
C ASP A 245 -24.14 -2.96 26.81
N GLU A 246 -24.33 -1.73 27.31
CA GLU A 246 -25.52 -1.32 28.06
C GLU A 246 -26.79 -1.38 27.19
N ALA A 247 -26.65 -1.13 25.89
CA ALA A 247 -27.75 -1.29 24.96
C ALA A 247 -28.15 -2.77 24.75
N MET A 248 -27.31 -3.72 25.14
CA MET A 248 -27.45 -5.14 24.84
C MET A 248 -28.59 -5.79 25.64
N GLN A 249 -29.73 -5.99 24.98
CA GLN A 249 -30.90 -6.70 25.48
C GLN A 249 -31.63 -7.39 24.32
N ALA A 250 -32.61 -8.24 24.62
CA ALA A 250 -33.45 -8.85 23.59
C ALA A 250 -34.12 -7.76 22.72
N GLY A 251 -33.93 -7.84 21.39
CA GLY A 251 -34.45 -6.86 20.43
C GLY A 251 -33.60 -5.60 20.24
N ALA A 252 -32.44 -5.48 20.91
CA ALA A 252 -31.46 -4.44 20.59
C ALA A 252 -30.88 -4.63 19.19
N PHE A 253 -30.36 -3.56 18.59
CA PHE A 253 -29.78 -3.56 17.25
C PHE A 253 -30.67 -4.26 16.20
N PRO A 254 -31.92 -3.81 15.99
CA PRO A 254 -32.91 -4.53 15.17
C PRO A 254 -32.49 -4.73 13.69
N ALA A 255 -31.53 -3.94 13.18
CA ALA A 255 -30.96 -4.12 11.85
C ALA A 255 -29.61 -4.88 11.84
N GLY A 256 -29.12 -5.30 13.00
CA GLY A 256 -27.87 -6.05 13.21
C GLY A 256 -26.74 -5.23 13.82
N LEU A 257 -25.70 -5.92 14.29
CA LEU A 257 -24.46 -5.35 14.82
C LEU A 257 -23.27 -5.86 13.99
N PHE A 258 -22.74 -5.02 13.11
CA PHE A 258 -21.67 -5.41 12.19
C PHE A 258 -20.37 -4.71 12.57
N TRP A 259 -19.36 -5.49 12.93
CA TRP A 259 -18.04 -4.95 13.28
C TRP A 259 -17.05 -5.17 12.15
N LEU A 260 -16.75 -4.11 11.39
CA LEU A 260 -15.80 -4.15 10.28
C LEU A 260 -14.38 -4.12 10.83
N HIS A 261 -13.74 -5.29 10.79
CA HIS A 261 -12.42 -5.53 11.34
C HIS A 261 -11.38 -5.64 10.24
N ARG A 262 -10.27 -4.91 10.41
CA ARG A 262 -9.17 -4.89 9.44
C ARG A 262 -8.16 -6.00 9.72
N GLY A 263 -7.86 -6.80 8.70
CA GLY A 263 -6.85 -7.86 8.77
C GLY A 263 -7.36 -9.16 9.38
N GLU A 264 -6.44 -10.12 9.52
CA GLU A 264 -6.72 -11.49 9.98
C GLU A 264 -6.54 -11.67 11.50
N ASP A 265 -5.97 -10.67 12.18
CA ASP A 265 -5.78 -10.71 13.62
C ASP A 265 -7.12 -10.81 14.37
N ALA A 266 -7.10 -11.37 15.58
CA ALA A 266 -8.30 -11.40 16.41
C ALA A 266 -8.69 -9.97 16.84
N PRO A 267 -9.99 -9.64 16.90
CA PRO A 267 -10.44 -8.40 17.52
C PRO A 267 -10.07 -8.38 19.02
N LEU A 268 -10.08 -7.19 19.63
CA LEU A 268 -9.81 -7.08 21.07
C LEU A 268 -10.81 -7.91 21.89
N PRO A 269 -10.42 -8.43 23.07
CA PRO A 269 -11.28 -9.30 23.89
C PRO A 269 -12.67 -8.71 24.16
N GLY A 270 -12.76 -7.41 24.48
CA GLY A 270 -14.06 -6.75 24.71
C GLY A 270 -14.97 -6.72 23.47
N VAL A 271 -14.40 -6.67 22.26
CA VAL A 271 -15.18 -6.75 21.01
C VAL A 271 -15.63 -8.19 20.76
N HIS A 272 -14.76 -9.17 21.04
CA HIS A 272 -15.11 -10.59 20.96
C HIS A 272 -16.30 -10.92 21.89
N GLU A 273 -16.20 -10.53 23.16
CA GLU A 273 -17.24 -10.74 24.17
C GLU A 273 -18.56 -10.06 23.78
N LEU A 274 -18.49 -8.82 23.28
CA LEU A 274 -19.66 -8.07 22.82
C LEU A 274 -20.41 -8.81 21.70
N LEU A 275 -19.70 -9.30 20.68
CA LEU A 275 -20.32 -9.98 19.54
C LEU A 275 -20.92 -11.33 19.94
N VAL A 276 -20.25 -12.10 20.80
CA VAL A 276 -20.78 -13.36 21.33
C VAL A 276 -22.04 -13.11 22.15
N LYS A 277 -22.02 -12.10 23.03
CA LYS A 277 -23.18 -11.68 23.83
C LYS A 277 -24.35 -11.23 22.95
N ALA A 278 -24.08 -10.50 21.86
CA ALA A 278 -25.08 -10.05 20.92
C ALA A 278 -25.82 -11.22 20.26
N VAL A 279 -25.08 -12.22 19.77
CA VAL A 279 -25.70 -13.43 19.19
C VAL A 279 -26.48 -14.23 20.21
N ALA A 280 -25.97 -14.36 21.44
CA ALA A 280 -26.69 -15.01 22.52
C ALA A 280 -28.01 -14.28 22.88
N ALA A 281 -28.06 -12.96 22.69
CA ALA A 281 -29.27 -12.14 22.86
C ALA A 281 -30.21 -12.14 21.64
N GLY A 282 -29.89 -12.90 20.58
CA GLY A 282 -30.69 -13.00 19.35
C GLY A 282 -30.45 -11.86 18.35
N VAL A 283 -29.39 -11.07 18.52
CA VAL A 283 -29.00 -10.02 17.57
C VAL A 283 -28.28 -10.66 16.37
N ASP A 284 -28.60 -10.23 15.15
CA ASP A 284 -27.82 -10.55 13.96
C ASP A 284 -26.49 -9.79 14.01
N ALA A 285 -25.52 -10.34 14.73
CA ALA A 285 -24.21 -9.75 14.94
C ALA A 285 -23.14 -10.54 14.20
N ALA A 286 -22.19 -9.83 13.60
CA ALA A 286 -21.08 -10.47 12.91
C ALA A 286 -19.82 -9.58 12.86
N LEU A 287 -18.66 -10.23 12.91
CA LEU A 287 -17.38 -9.65 12.51
C LEU A 287 -17.30 -9.69 10.97
N VAL A 288 -17.02 -8.55 10.37
CA VAL A 288 -16.88 -8.41 8.91
C VAL A 288 -15.42 -8.13 8.60
N ARG A 289 -14.74 -9.05 7.92
CA ARG A 289 -13.34 -8.85 7.52
C ARG A 289 -13.27 -7.86 6.36
N VAL A 290 -12.47 -6.80 6.53
CA VAL A 290 -12.28 -5.75 5.52
C VAL A 290 -10.80 -5.40 5.35
N ASP A 291 -10.39 -4.96 4.16
CA ASP A 291 -9.01 -4.53 3.92
C ASP A 291 -8.70 -3.19 4.59
N ASN A 292 -9.56 -2.20 4.35
CA ASN A 292 -9.54 -0.89 4.96
C ASN A 292 -10.86 -0.14 4.67
N PHE A 293 -11.03 1.02 5.30
CA PHE A 293 -12.21 1.86 5.16
C PHE A 293 -12.48 2.30 3.70
N ASP A 294 -11.45 2.69 2.95
CA ASP A 294 -11.66 3.17 1.57
C ASP A 294 -12.16 2.04 0.65
N GLU A 295 -11.66 0.82 0.81
CA GLU A 295 -12.05 -0.33 -0.01
C GLU A 295 -13.48 -0.82 0.29
N ILE A 296 -13.86 -0.96 1.56
CA ILE A 296 -15.24 -1.36 1.89
C ILE A 296 -16.25 -0.31 1.40
N MET A 297 -15.93 0.98 1.52
CA MET A 297 -16.79 2.04 1.01
C MET A 297 -16.90 2.00 -0.52
N ARG A 298 -15.82 1.63 -1.23
CA ARG A 298 -15.85 1.40 -2.68
C ARG A 298 -16.77 0.24 -3.04
N ASP A 299 -16.70 -0.87 -2.32
CA ASP A 299 -17.57 -2.02 -2.54
C ASP A 299 -19.04 -1.67 -2.32
N LEU A 300 -19.36 -0.90 -1.27
CA LEU A 300 -20.70 -0.38 -1.05
C LEU A 300 -21.18 0.46 -2.24
N ILE A 301 -20.43 1.52 -2.60
CA ILE A 301 -20.79 2.40 -3.73
C ILE A 301 -21.03 1.61 -5.03
N ARG A 302 -20.19 0.61 -5.33
CA ARG A 302 -20.29 -0.20 -6.55
C ARG A 302 -21.62 -0.95 -6.66
N LEU A 303 -22.21 -1.37 -5.54
CA LEU A 303 -23.45 -2.16 -5.52
C LEU A 303 -24.72 -1.31 -5.62
N LYS A 304 -24.60 0.02 -5.62
CA LYS A 304 -25.74 0.94 -5.65
C LYS A 304 -25.61 1.93 -6.82
N PRO A 305 -25.87 1.50 -8.07
CA PRO A 305 -25.61 2.31 -9.27
C PRO A 305 -26.51 3.55 -9.41
N ASP A 306 -27.57 3.67 -8.60
CA ASP A 306 -28.56 4.75 -8.63
C ASP A 306 -28.20 5.97 -7.76
N ILE A 307 -27.05 5.95 -7.06
CA ILE A 307 -26.57 7.12 -6.32
C ILE A 307 -25.73 8.03 -7.24
N ASP A 308 -25.83 9.34 -7.04
CA ASP A 308 -24.98 10.30 -7.77
C ASP A 308 -23.54 10.21 -7.28
N THR A 309 -22.67 9.59 -8.08
CA THR A 309 -21.24 9.39 -7.83
C THR A 309 -20.34 10.43 -8.50
N ARG A 310 -20.86 11.48 -9.16
CA ARG A 310 -20.04 12.43 -9.96
C ARG A 310 -18.87 13.04 -9.18
N VAL A 311 -19.12 13.49 -7.95
CA VAL A 311 -18.09 14.08 -7.07
C VAL A 311 -17.06 13.02 -6.66
N LEU A 312 -17.51 11.80 -6.38
CA LEU A 312 -16.67 10.67 -5.98
C LEU A 312 -15.79 10.17 -7.13
N GLU A 313 -16.33 10.07 -8.34
CA GLU A 313 -15.61 9.70 -9.56
C GLU A 313 -14.58 10.77 -9.94
N GLY A 314 -14.97 12.05 -9.91
CA GLY A 314 -14.05 13.17 -10.09
C GLY A 314 -12.91 13.14 -9.07
N PHE A 315 -13.20 12.80 -7.82
CA PHE A 315 -12.19 12.62 -6.78
C PHE A 315 -11.28 11.41 -7.03
N ALA A 316 -11.83 10.27 -7.44
CA ALA A 316 -11.07 9.05 -7.74
C ALA A 316 -10.10 9.26 -8.92
N LEU A 317 -10.49 10.04 -9.93
CA LEU A 317 -9.62 10.40 -11.05
C LEU A 317 -8.41 11.25 -10.61
N GLN A 318 -8.55 12.09 -9.59
CA GLN A 318 -7.47 12.91 -9.04
C GLN A 318 -6.47 12.11 -8.18
N ARG A 319 -6.88 10.95 -7.63
CA ARG A 319 -6.07 10.11 -6.74
C ARG A 319 -6.13 8.64 -7.17
N ARG A 320 -5.48 8.28 -8.29
CA ARG A 320 -5.16 6.86 -8.57
C ARG A 320 -4.06 6.38 -7.63
N ARG A 321 -4.43 5.82 -6.47
CA ARG A 321 -3.51 5.00 -5.65
C ARG A 321 -3.69 3.54 -6.03
N TRP A 322 -2.61 2.91 -6.49
CA TRP A 322 -2.53 1.48 -6.74
C TRP A 322 -2.21 0.76 -5.42
N SER A 323 -3.10 -0.09 -4.93
CA SER A 323 -2.83 -1.03 -3.84
C SER A 323 -2.46 -2.40 -4.41
N ALA A 324 -1.63 -3.16 -3.69
CA ALA A 324 -1.29 -4.51 -4.07
C ALA A 324 -2.50 -5.44 -3.91
N ALA A 325 -2.76 -6.30 -4.90
CA ALA A 325 -3.81 -7.31 -4.79
C ALA A 325 -3.39 -8.38 -3.77
N PRO A 326 -4.31 -8.89 -2.92
CA PRO A 326 -3.99 -9.92 -1.94
C PRO A 326 -3.48 -11.20 -2.62
N GLN A 327 -2.50 -11.86 -2.00
CA GLN A 327 -2.00 -13.16 -2.48
C GLN A 327 -3.16 -14.17 -2.51
N PRO A 328 -3.31 -14.96 -3.59
CA PRO A 328 -4.37 -15.96 -3.65
C PRO A 328 -4.11 -17.08 -2.63
N ALA A 329 -5.12 -17.40 -1.82
CA ALA A 329 -5.15 -18.59 -0.99
C ALA A 329 -6.22 -19.57 -1.52
N GLY A 330 -5.86 -20.86 -1.62
CA GLY A 330 -6.77 -21.95 -2.00
C GLY A 330 -6.80 -22.35 -3.48
N HIS A 331 -7.44 -23.51 -3.75
CA HIS A 331 -7.70 -24.03 -5.10
C HIS A 331 -9.11 -23.64 -5.58
N ARG A 332 -9.34 -22.39 -6.02
CA ARG A 332 -10.42 -21.97 -6.95
C ARG A 332 -10.43 -20.44 -7.11
N GLY A 333 -10.74 -19.98 -8.34
CA GLY A 333 -10.97 -18.58 -8.68
C GLY A 333 -10.39 -18.16 -10.04
N TRP A 334 -10.72 -18.87 -11.13
CA TRP A 334 -10.51 -18.35 -12.49
C TRP A 334 -11.58 -17.27 -12.78
N PRO A 335 -11.27 -16.19 -13.53
CA PRO A 335 -10.07 -15.96 -14.32
C PRO A 335 -8.99 -15.14 -13.60
N VAL A 336 -7.77 -15.69 -13.61
CA VAL A 336 -6.56 -14.95 -13.23
C VAL A 336 -5.93 -14.39 -14.51
N VAL A 337 -5.70 -13.08 -14.54
CA VAL A 337 -4.95 -12.41 -15.60
C VAL A 337 -3.46 -12.58 -15.29
N ARG A 338 -2.78 -13.38 -16.10
CA ARG A 338 -1.32 -13.44 -16.06
C ARG A 338 -0.75 -12.11 -16.55
N LEU A 339 0.15 -11.52 -15.76
CA LEU A 339 0.92 -10.35 -16.13
C LEU A 339 2.30 -10.78 -16.65
N ASN A 340 3.05 -9.84 -17.19
CA ASN A 340 4.37 -10.03 -17.78
C ASN A 340 5.51 -9.51 -16.89
N ALA A 341 5.30 -9.46 -15.57
CA ALA A 341 6.26 -8.94 -14.60
C ALA A 341 6.90 -10.08 -13.80
N LEU A 342 8.22 -10.14 -13.72
CA LEU A 342 8.98 -11.10 -12.91
C LEU A 342 9.45 -10.40 -11.63
N PRO A 343 9.15 -10.93 -10.44
CA PRO A 343 9.64 -10.33 -9.20
C PRO A 343 11.15 -10.53 -9.09
N VAL A 344 11.85 -9.47 -8.69
CA VAL A 344 13.27 -9.54 -8.34
C VAL A 344 13.38 -10.04 -6.89
N ILE A 345 13.82 -11.28 -6.72
CA ILE A 345 13.94 -11.96 -5.42
C ILE A 345 15.20 -11.53 -4.69
N GLN A 346 16.28 -11.29 -5.43
CA GLN A 346 17.56 -10.81 -4.89
C GLN A 346 18.08 -9.68 -5.78
N THR A 347 18.48 -8.59 -5.13
CA THR A 347 19.14 -7.43 -5.75
C THR A 347 20.50 -7.20 -5.10
N PRO A 348 21.47 -6.58 -5.81
CA PRO A 348 22.70 -6.11 -5.19
C PRO A 348 22.40 -5.15 -4.03
N SER A 349 23.01 -5.38 -2.85
CA SER A 349 22.85 -4.53 -1.67
C SER A 349 23.94 -3.46 -1.55
N VAL A 350 25.05 -3.63 -2.26
CA VAL A 350 26.19 -2.70 -2.27
C VAL A 350 26.75 -2.55 -3.69
N CYS A 351 27.34 -1.41 -3.98
CA CYS A 351 28.18 -1.16 -5.16
C CYS A 351 29.47 -0.45 -4.76
N ARG A 352 30.44 -0.39 -5.68
CA ARG A 352 31.67 0.38 -5.48
C ARG A 352 31.36 1.87 -5.62
N ARG A 353 31.89 2.70 -4.71
CA ARG A 353 31.79 4.15 -4.77
C ARG A 353 33.17 4.77 -4.91
N ILE A 354 33.28 5.69 -5.85
CA ILE A 354 34.48 6.44 -6.15
C ILE A 354 34.15 7.92 -6.10
N VAL A 355 34.87 8.67 -5.28
CA VAL A 355 34.84 10.12 -5.30
C VAL A 355 36.03 10.59 -6.12
N CYS A 356 35.75 11.22 -7.25
CA CYS A 356 36.75 11.82 -8.13
C CYS A 356 36.12 13.00 -8.89
N SER A 357 36.96 13.74 -9.62
CA SER A 357 36.56 14.98 -10.32
C SER A 357 35.76 14.76 -11.60
N VAL A 358 35.52 13.51 -12.03
CA VAL A 358 34.72 13.20 -13.23
C VAL A 358 33.30 13.75 -13.09
N ALA A 359 32.83 14.48 -14.11
CA ALA A 359 31.58 15.23 -14.01
C ALA A 359 30.36 14.35 -14.33
N GLY A 360 29.74 14.52 -15.50
CA GLY A 360 28.45 13.92 -15.84
C GLY A 360 28.49 12.46 -16.28
N HIS A 361 27.32 11.89 -16.56
CA HIS A 361 27.18 10.51 -17.05
C HIS A 361 27.94 10.24 -18.38
N ALA A 362 28.07 11.25 -19.24
CA ALA A 362 28.79 11.12 -20.51
C ALA A 362 30.30 10.94 -20.28
N GLU A 363 30.90 11.75 -19.41
CA GLU A 363 32.32 11.64 -19.07
C GLU A 363 32.65 10.32 -18.36
N VAL A 364 31.77 9.84 -17.46
CA VAL A 364 31.93 8.51 -16.85
C VAL A 364 32.01 7.42 -17.92
N ARG A 365 31.19 7.51 -18.98
CA ARG A 365 31.22 6.55 -20.08
C ARG A 365 32.50 6.67 -20.90
N SER A 366 32.89 7.88 -21.28
CA SER A 366 34.11 8.13 -22.05
C SER A 366 35.38 7.70 -21.29
N ALA A 367 35.39 7.86 -19.95
CA ALA A 367 36.49 7.40 -19.10
C ALA A 367 36.64 5.87 -19.14
N ILE A 368 35.53 5.14 -19.02
CA ILE A 368 35.52 3.67 -19.10
C ILE A 368 35.96 3.21 -20.50
N GLU A 369 35.44 3.83 -21.55
CA GLU A 369 35.79 3.52 -22.95
C GLU A 369 37.28 3.79 -23.23
N ALA A 370 37.82 4.92 -22.76
CA ALA A 370 39.22 5.28 -22.94
C ALA A 370 40.17 4.36 -22.17
N ALA A 371 39.77 3.90 -20.98
CA ALA A 371 40.54 2.94 -20.19
C ALA A 371 40.46 1.51 -20.75
N GLY A 372 39.50 1.22 -21.63
CA GLY A 372 39.32 -0.11 -22.22
C GLY A 372 38.97 -1.20 -21.21
N VAL A 373 38.34 -0.82 -20.09
CA VAL A 373 38.05 -1.74 -18.98
C VAL A 373 36.62 -2.24 -18.98
N ASP A 374 36.41 -3.39 -18.36
CA ASP A 374 35.12 -4.05 -18.28
C ASP A 374 34.38 -3.72 -16.97
N VAL A 375 33.79 -2.53 -16.89
CA VAL A 375 33.02 -2.07 -15.72
C VAL A 375 31.70 -1.42 -16.10
N LEU A 376 30.76 -1.37 -15.15
CA LEU A 376 29.53 -0.60 -15.26
C LEU A 376 29.54 0.49 -14.20
N ALA A 377 29.44 1.75 -14.61
CA ALA A 377 29.37 2.85 -13.65
C ALA A 377 28.41 3.96 -14.08
N THR A 378 27.99 4.76 -13.10
CA THR A 378 27.11 5.92 -13.29
C THR A 378 27.49 7.03 -12.32
N ARG A 379 27.29 8.29 -12.72
CA ARG A 379 27.46 9.42 -11.81
C ARG A 379 26.23 9.58 -10.90
N THR A 380 26.47 9.83 -9.63
CA THR A 380 25.45 10.28 -8.66
C THR A 380 25.97 11.44 -7.82
N LYS A 381 25.14 11.96 -6.92
CA LYS A 381 25.57 12.95 -5.91
C LYS A 381 26.64 12.42 -4.95
N ALA A 382 26.64 11.11 -4.68
CA ALA A 382 27.58 10.47 -3.75
C ALA A 382 28.96 10.19 -4.38
N GLY A 383 29.09 10.37 -5.70
CA GLY A 383 30.25 10.00 -6.50
C GLY A 383 29.88 9.14 -7.69
N VAL A 384 30.88 8.50 -8.29
CA VAL A 384 30.69 7.44 -9.30
C VAL A 384 30.35 6.15 -8.58
N LEU A 385 29.23 5.54 -8.93
CA LEU A 385 28.81 4.24 -8.43
C LEU A 385 28.99 3.20 -9.52
N GLY A 386 29.50 2.01 -9.19
CA GLY A 386 29.70 0.99 -10.20
C GLY A 386 29.92 -0.43 -9.70
N PHE A 387 29.98 -1.35 -10.66
CA PHE A 387 30.26 -2.77 -10.51
C PHE A 387 31.39 -3.15 -11.47
N GLY A 388 32.30 -4.01 -11.01
CA GLY A 388 33.53 -4.35 -11.71
C GLY A 388 34.64 -4.72 -10.73
N THR A 389 35.81 -5.11 -11.26
CA THR A 389 36.99 -5.38 -10.44
C THR A 389 37.49 -4.07 -9.84
N ASP A 390 38.11 -4.12 -8.66
CA ASP A 390 38.64 -2.90 -8.04
C ASP A 390 39.81 -2.32 -8.86
N ALA A 391 40.56 -3.17 -9.56
CA ALA A 391 41.64 -2.77 -10.45
C ALA A 391 41.12 -1.96 -11.65
N ASP A 392 40.10 -2.48 -12.34
CA ASP A 392 39.51 -1.82 -13.51
C ASP A 392 38.80 -0.53 -13.13
N MET A 393 38.10 -0.52 -11.99
CA MET A 393 37.45 0.66 -11.46
C MET A 393 38.46 1.76 -11.10
N ARG A 394 39.64 1.41 -10.59
CA ARG A 394 40.72 2.39 -10.39
C ARG A 394 41.27 2.86 -11.72
N LEU A 395 41.59 1.95 -12.63
CA LEU A 395 42.15 2.28 -13.93
C LEU A 395 41.26 3.25 -14.74
N ALA A 396 39.94 3.07 -14.67
CA ALA A 396 38.97 3.97 -15.32
C ALA A 396 38.97 5.41 -14.77
N PHE A 397 39.24 5.59 -13.47
CA PHE A 397 38.99 6.87 -12.78
C PHE A 397 40.22 7.50 -12.14
N ASP A 398 41.39 6.87 -12.20
CA ASP A 398 42.64 7.36 -11.61
C ASP A 398 43.04 8.74 -12.14
N ALA A 399 42.91 8.93 -13.46
CA ALA A 399 43.19 10.20 -14.15
C ALA A 399 42.31 11.38 -13.67
N TYR A 400 41.20 11.09 -12.98
CA TYR A 400 40.28 12.09 -12.42
C TYR A 400 40.54 12.37 -10.93
N GLY A 401 41.61 11.84 -10.35
CA GLY A 401 42.02 12.09 -8.97
C GLY A 401 41.04 11.48 -7.96
N ILE A 402 41.20 10.19 -7.68
CA ILE A 402 40.37 9.47 -6.70
C ILE A 402 40.71 9.95 -5.28
N THR A 403 39.74 10.53 -4.58
CA THR A 403 39.88 10.95 -3.18
C THR A 403 39.32 9.92 -2.20
N ASP A 404 38.25 9.20 -2.58
CA ASP A 404 37.67 8.11 -1.79
C ASP A 404 37.34 6.92 -2.68
N PHE A 405 37.56 5.72 -2.15
CA PHE A 405 37.26 4.44 -2.80
C PHE A 405 36.72 3.45 -1.76
N ASP A 406 35.40 3.31 -1.68
CA ASP A 406 34.74 2.50 -0.65
C ASP A 406 33.44 1.85 -1.16
N LEU A 407 32.60 1.34 -0.26
CA LEU A 407 31.33 0.70 -0.59
C LEU A 407 30.16 1.65 -0.36
N HIS A 408 29.21 1.66 -1.30
CA HIS A 408 27.94 2.37 -1.17
C HIS A 408 26.80 1.37 -1.03
N THR A 409 25.95 1.60 -0.03
CA THR A 409 24.76 0.77 0.21
C THR A 409 23.63 1.19 -0.73
N ILE A 410 23.02 0.20 -1.37
CA ILE A 410 21.87 0.38 -2.26
C ILE A 410 20.59 0.17 -1.45
N GLU A 411 19.91 1.26 -1.11
CA GLU A 411 18.65 1.22 -0.36
C GLU A 411 17.46 1.04 -1.30
N SER A 412 16.64 0.00 -1.08
CA SER A 412 15.48 -0.32 -1.93
C SER A 412 14.52 0.86 -2.11
N LYS A 413 14.31 1.69 -1.07
CA LYS A 413 13.43 2.87 -1.12
C LYS A 413 13.86 3.90 -2.19
N ARG A 414 15.16 4.01 -2.48
CA ARG A 414 15.70 4.94 -3.50
C ARG A 414 15.45 4.45 -4.93
N LEU A 415 15.16 3.16 -5.09
CA LEU A 415 14.87 2.53 -6.38
C LEU A 415 13.43 2.76 -6.86
N ARG A 416 12.60 3.41 -6.03
CA ARG A 416 11.25 3.85 -6.41
C ARG A 416 11.26 4.86 -7.56
N HIS A 417 12.27 5.71 -7.61
CA HIS A 417 12.40 6.75 -8.62
C HIS A 417 13.41 6.36 -9.71
N ASP A 418 13.28 6.95 -10.90
CA ASP A 418 14.25 6.76 -11.98
C ASP A 418 15.55 7.51 -11.67
N SER A 419 16.40 6.88 -10.86
CA SER A 419 17.67 7.44 -10.38
C SER A 419 18.87 6.83 -11.12
N GLY A 420 20.03 7.46 -10.96
CA GLY A 420 21.30 6.89 -11.43
C GLY A 420 21.54 5.47 -10.89
N GLU A 421 21.21 5.23 -9.61
CA GLU A 421 21.29 3.90 -8.97
C GLU A 421 20.40 2.87 -9.68
N ARG A 422 19.13 3.22 -9.97
CA ARG A 422 18.23 2.32 -10.70
C ARG A 422 18.69 2.09 -12.14
N GLY A 423 19.24 3.12 -12.78
CA GLY A 423 19.88 3.02 -14.09
C GLY A 423 21.06 2.07 -14.11
N LEU A 424 21.93 2.12 -13.09
CA LEU A 424 23.06 1.21 -12.91
C LEU A 424 22.59 -0.23 -12.72
N LEU A 425 21.60 -0.47 -11.85
CA LEU A 425 21.04 -1.80 -11.62
C LEU A 425 20.39 -2.39 -12.89
N ARG A 426 19.70 -1.57 -13.67
CA ARG A 426 19.15 -1.99 -14.98
C ARG A 426 20.26 -2.44 -15.93
N SER A 427 21.33 -1.65 -16.07
CA SER A 427 22.46 -2.04 -16.94
C SER A 427 23.15 -3.31 -16.44
N ALA A 428 23.30 -3.46 -15.12
CA ALA A 428 23.87 -4.66 -14.52
C ALA A 428 22.96 -5.90 -14.69
N LEU A 429 21.65 -5.73 -14.55
CA LEU A 429 20.67 -6.79 -14.78
C LEU A 429 20.71 -7.27 -16.23
N THR A 430 20.63 -6.35 -17.20
CA THR A 430 20.70 -6.66 -18.63
C THR A 430 21.97 -7.43 -18.96
N ARG A 431 23.12 -6.98 -18.45
CA ARG A 431 24.40 -7.67 -18.58
C ARG A 431 24.37 -9.08 -17.97
N SER A 432 23.79 -9.23 -16.78
CA SER A 432 23.68 -10.54 -16.12
C SER A 432 22.83 -11.53 -16.94
N ILE A 433 21.78 -11.05 -17.61
CA ILE A 433 20.94 -11.87 -18.49
C ILE A 433 21.71 -12.28 -19.75
N THR A 434 22.34 -11.33 -20.45
CA THR A 434 23.02 -11.60 -21.73
C THR A 434 24.23 -12.53 -21.57
N ARG A 435 24.96 -12.43 -20.45
CA ARG A 435 26.12 -13.28 -20.15
C ARG A 435 25.79 -14.78 -20.12
N HIS A 436 24.63 -15.17 -19.61
CA HIS A 436 24.29 -16.58 -19.34
C HIS A 436 23.27 -17.17 -20.32
N GLN A 437 22.55 -16.35 -21.08
CA GLN A 437 21.33 -16.78 -21.79
C GLN A 437 21.44 -16.77 -23.32
N GLY A 438 22.63 -16.52 -23.87
CA GLY A 438 22.84 -16.50 -25.33
C GLY A 438 22.10 -15.35 -26.02
N LEU A 439 21.88 -14.24 -25.30
CA LEU A 439 21.18 -13.06 -25.78
C LEU A 439 22.17 -11.92 -26.02
N THR A 440 21.89 -11.07 -27.01
CA THR A 440 22.49 -9.75 -27.18
C THR A 440 21.46 -8.68 -26.82
N SER A 441 21.92 -7.51 -26.41
CA SER A 441 21.07 -6.40 -25.98
C SER A 441 21.23 -5.17 -26.85
N ILE A 442 20.13 -4.52 -27.22
CA ILE A 442 20.06 -3.23 -27.89
C ILE A 442 19.38 -2.26 -26.92
N ARG A 443 20.03 -1.15 -26.59
CA ARG A 443 19.49 -0.17 -25.63
C ARG A 443 18.49 0.75 -26.30
N HIS A 444 17.27 0.83 -25.77
CA HIS A 444 16.20 1.66 -26.33
C HIS A 444 15.49 2.48 -25.24
N GLY A 445 16.03 3.67 -24.95
CA GLY A 445 15.52 4.56 -23.92
C GLY A 445 15.57 3.89 -22.54
N ASN A 446 14.39 3.64 -21.95
CA ASN A 446 14.25 3.00 -20.65
C ASN A 446 14.06 1.47 -20.69
N THR A 447 14.00 0.88 -21.88
CA THR A 447 13.84 -0.56 -22.11
C THR A 447 15.08 -1.11 -22.82
N ASP A 448 15.55 -2.27 -22.41
CA ASP A 448 16.61 -3.01 -23.10
C ASP A 448 15.97 -4.10 -23.96
N LEU A 449 16.26 -4.09 -25.25
CA LEU A 449 15.73 -5.05 -26.21
C LEU A 449 16.69 -6.23 -26.33
N LEU A 450 16.26 -7.44 -25.99
CA LEU A 450 17.09 -8.63 -26.04
C LEU A 450 16.71 -9.52 -27.24
N ILE A 451 17.71 -9.91 -28.02
CA ILE A 451 17.55 -10.82 -29.17
C ILE A 451 18.48 -12.03 -29.04
N PRO A 452 18.13 -13.18 -29.64
CA PRO A 452 19.05 -14.32 -29.77
C PRO A 452 20.37 -13.91 -30.42
N ALA A 453 21.49 -14.13 -29.72
CA ALA A 453 22.83 -13.87 -30.27
C ALA A 453 23.14 -14.75 -31.49
N ASP A 454 22.61 -15.98 -31.48
CA ASP A 454 22.64 -16.91 -32.60
C ASP A 454 21.28 -17.63 -32.68
N PRO A 455 20.39 -17.22 -33.60
CA PRO A 455 19.03 -17.76 -33.70
C PRO A 455 18.98 -19.22 -34.19
N HIS A 456 20.10 -19.79 -34.64
CA HIS A 456 20.16 -21.18 -35.12
C HIS A 456 20.49 -22.19 -34.02
N LYS A 457 20.93 -21.74 -32.83
CA LYS A 457 21.23 -22.63 -31.70
C LYS A 457 19.98 -23.36 -31.21
N GLY A 458 20.19 -24.63 -30.81
CA GLY A 458 19.13 -25.51 -30.30
C GLY A 458 18.39 -24.98 -29.07
N ILE A 459 18.99 -24.06 -28.30
CA ILE A 459 18.34 -23.40 -27.15
C ILE A 459 17.09 -22.59 -27.54
N TRP A 460 16.94 -22.24 -28.82
CA TRP A 460 15.80 -21.49 -29.38
C TRP A 460 14.76 -22.39 -30.05
N ALA A 461 14.93 -23.72 -30.04
CA ALA A 461 14.02 -24.64 -30.70
C ALA A 461 12.55 -24.48 -30.22
N GLU A 462 12.36 -24.24 -28.93
CA GLU A 462 11.05 -23.97 -28.34
C GLU A 462 10.42 -22.68 -28.91
N LEU A 463 11.18 -21.58 -28.91
CA LEU A 463 10.72 -20.31 -29.48
C LEU A 463 10.41 -20.45 -30.97
N LYS A 464 11.29 -21.14 -31.72
CA LYS A 464 11.12 -21.42 -33.15
C LYS A 464 9.84 -22.21 -33.42
N ARG A 465 9.50 -23.18 -32.57
CA ARG A 465 8.24 -23.94 -32.70
C ARG A 465 7.01 -23.06 -32.47
N GLN A 466 7.11 -22.03 -31.63
CA GLN A 466 6.00 -21.13 -31.32
C GLN A 466 5.78 -20.04 -32.38
N VAL A 467 6.85 -19.48 -32.95
CA VAL A 467 6.76 -18.32 -33.87
C VAL A 467 7.19 -18.62 -35.32
N GLY A 468 7.66 -19.83 -35.61
CA GLY A 468 8.19 -20.22 -36.91
C GLY A 468 9.61 -19.70 -37.13
N THR A 469 9.74 -18.57 -37.83
CA THR A 469 11.04 -17.93 -38.09
C THR A 469 11.43 -16.96 -36.97
N LEU A 470 12.71 -16.95 -36.60
CA LEU A 470 13.25 -16.11 -35.52
C LEU A 470 13.93 -14.84 -36.01
N THR A 471 14.30 -14.77 -37.28
CA THR A 471 14.93 -13.60 -37.90
C THR A 471 14.67 -13.61 -39.40
N GLY A 472 14.80 -12.44 -40.04
CA GLY A 472 14.71 -12.27 -41.48
C GLY A 472 14.79 -10.79 -41.87
N THR A 473 14.42 -10.49 -43.11
CA THR A 473 14.22 -9.13 -43.61
C THR A 473 12.73 -8.86 -43.86
N VAL A 474 12.34 -7.59 -43.86
CA VAL A 474 10.99 -7.17 -44.24
C VAL A 474 10.89 -7.18 -45.77
N THR A 475 9.79 -7.73 -46.32
CA THR A 475 9.58 -7.82 -47.77
C THR A 475 9.60 -6.42 -48.39
N GLY A 476 10.42 -6.24 -49.44
CA GLY A 476 10.59 -4.93 -50.10
C GLY A 476 11.61 -3.99 -49.43
N HIS A 477 12.09 -4.34 -48.23
CA HIS A 477 13.03 -3.54 -47.43
C HIS A 477 14.19 -4.40 -46.94
N PRO A 478 15.19 -4.72 -47.80
CA PRO A 478 16.34 -5.55 -47.42
C PRO A 478 17.20 -4.95 -46.30
N GLU A 479 17.13 -3.62 -46.10
CA GLU A 479 17.78 -2.89 -45.02
C GLU A 479 17.10 -3.08 -43.65
N LEU A 480 15.84 -3.51 -43.63
CA LEU A 480 15.07 -3.76 -42.41
C LEU A 480 15.21 -5.22 -41.96
N HIS A 481 16.18 -5.45 -41.08
CA HIS A 481 16.36 -6.74 -40.42
C HIS A 481 15.46 -6.84 -39.20
N TRP A 482 14.82 -7.98 -39.00
CA TRP A 482 13.98 -8.22 -37.84
C TRP A 482 14.41 -9.47 -37.08
N HIS A 483 14.16 -9.46 -35.78
CA HIS A 483 14.47 -10.52 -34.84
C HIS A 483 13.28 -10.75 -33.90
N GLU A 484 13.03 -12.00 -33.58
CA GLU A 484 12.16 -12.37 -32.46
C GLU A 484 12.92 -12.14 -31.16
N GLY A 485 12.38 -11.32 -30.26
CA GLY A 485 13.04 -11.05 -28.99
C GLY A 485 12.09 -10.55 -27.91
N VAL A 486 12.67 -9.88 -26.91
CA VAL A 486 11.94 -9.43 -25.73
C VAL A 486 12.44 -8.07 -25.27
N GLY A 487 11.51 -7.14 -25.02
CA GLY A 487 11.81 -5.92 -24.28
C GLY A 487 11.87 -6.21 -22.79
N VAL A 488 12.94 -5.79 -22.11
CA VAL A 488 13.13 -5.95 -20.68
C VAL A 488 13.23 -4.59 -20.01
N ARG A 489 12.45 -4.40 -18.94
CA ARG A 489 12.44 -3.14 -18.18
C ARG A 489 12.40 -3.40 -16.68
N LEU A 490 13.32 -2.78 -15.96
CA LEU A 490 13.33 -2.78 -14.50
C LEU A 490 12.42 -1.66 -13.98
N ASP A 491 11.38 -2.02 -13.22
CA ASP A 491 10.39 -1.08 -12.70
C ASP A 491 10.12 -1.34 -11.20
N TRP A 492 9.45 -0.38 -10.54
CA TRP A 492 9.11 -0.45 -9.12
C TRP A 492 7.60 -0.52 -8.92
N ALA A 493 7.15 -1.54 -8.19
CA ALA A 493 5.75 -1.69 -7.79
C ALA A 493 5.67 -2.57 -6.53
N ASP A 494 4.66 -2.36 -5.69
CA ASP A 494 4.45 -3.20 -4.50
C ASP A 494 5.68 -3.25 -3.57
N GLU A 495 6.29 -2.08 -3.34
CA GLU A 495 7.51 -1.88 -2.53
C GLU A 495 8.71 -2.77 -2.91
N ARG A 496 8.77 -3.23 -4.17
CA ARG A 496 9.88 -4.03 -4.71
C ARG A 496 10.15 -3.77 -6.19
N LEU A 497 11.27 -4.30 -6.66
CA LEU A 497 11.64 -4.28 -8.07
C LEU A 497 11.00 -5.43 -8.83
N TRP A 498 10.60 -5.13 -10.07
CA TRP A 498 10.04 -6.06 -11.03
C TRP A 498 10.75 -5.93 -12.37
N VAL A 499 10.92 -7.05 -13.06
CA VAL A 499 11.40 -7.11 -14.43
C VAL A 499 10.20 -7.35 -15.35
N LEU A 500 9.79 -6.32 -16.08
CA LEU A 500 8.76 -6.43 -17.10
C LEU A 500 9.37 -7.02 -18.38
N ILE A 501 8.73 -8.04 -18.92
CA ILE A 501 9.12 -8.70 -20.17
C ILE A 501 8.06 -8.49 -21.25
N GLU A 502 8.44 -8.01 -22.42
CA GLU A 502 7.51 -7.75 -23.52
C GLU A 502 7.98 -8.50 -24.77
N PRO A 503 7.46 -9.73 -25.04
CA PRO A 503 7.78 -10.46 -26.26
C PRO A 503 7.38 -9.64 -27.49
N ARG A 504 8.32 -9.33 -28.37
CA ARG A 504 8.10 -8.44 -29.51
C ARG A 504 9.08 -8.71 -30.65
N THR A 505 8.69 -8.26 -31.85
CA THR A 505 9.60 -8.17 -32.98
C THR A 505 10.50 -6.93 -32.79
N ILE A 506 11.81 -7.14 -32.86
CA ILE A 506 12.83 -6.10 -32.75
C ILE A 506 13.44 -5.90 -34.14
N PHE A 507 13.70 -4.65 -34.52
CA PHE A 507 14.20 -4.30 -35.84
C PHE A 507 15.53 -3.57 -35.75
N GLU A 508 16.38 -3.81 -36.74
CA GLU A 508 17.58 -3.05 -37.04
C GLU A 508 17.41 -2.38 -38.41
N GLY A 509 17.99 -1.18 -38.60
CA GLY A 509 17.86 -0.42 -39.86
C GLY A 509 16.62 0.46 -39.98
N ILE A 510 15.90 0.76 -38.88
CA ILE A 510 14.75 1.68 -38.91
C ILE A 510 15.21 3.10 -39.29
N SER A 511 14.53 3.68 -40.29
CA SER A 511 14.59 5.08 -40.69
C SER A 511 13.21 5.75 -40.55
N ASP A 512 13.10 7.06 -40.77
CA ASP A 512 11.80 7.73 -40.80
C ASP A 512 10.93 7.28 -41.98
N GLU A 513 11.55 6.85 -43.08
CA GLU A 513 10.88 6.44 -44.32
C GLU A 513 10.26 5.03 -44.22
N ASN A 514 10.93 4.10 -43.52
CA ASN A 514 10.52 2.69 -43.44
C ASN A 514 9.84 2.30 -42.10
N ARG A 515 9.65 3.26 -41.19
CA ARG A 515 9.03 3.06 -39.87
C ARG A 515 7.61 2.51 -39.98
N GLY A 516 6.85 2.94 -40.98
CA GLY A 516 5.49 2.47 -41.25
C GLY A 516 5.48 0.97 -41.55
N ASP A 517 6.33 0.54 -42.47
CA ASP A 517 6.44 -0.85 -42.90
C ASP A 517 6.92 -1.78 -41.77
N ALA A 518 7.87 -1.33 -40.95
CA ALA A 518 8.29 -2.06 -39.75
C ALA A 518 7.13 -2.23 -38.74
N ALA A 519 6.31 -1.20 -38.54
CA ALA A 519 5.17 -1.26 -37.64
C ALA A 519 4.05 -2.18 -38.17
N ASP A 520 3.78 -2.14 -39.47
CA ASP A 520 2.81 -3.02 -40.12
C ASP A 520 3.26 -4.48 -40.10
N PHE A 521 4.53 -4.75 -40.41
CA PHE A 521 5.12 -6.08 -40.31
C PHE A 521 5.07 -6.65 -38.87
N ALA A 522 5.39 -5.81 -37.88
CA ALA A 522 5.26 -6.20 -36.48
C ALA A 522 3.82 -6.56 -36.12
N ARG A 523 2.85 -5.77 -36.58
CA ARG A 523 1.42 -5.95 -36.34
C ARG A 523 0.92 -7.26 -36.95
N GLU A 524 1.29 -7.57 -38.19
CA GLU A 524 0.93 -8.82 -38.86
C GLU A 524 1.43 -10.05 -38.10
N ARG A 525 2.68 -10.00 -37.61
CA ARG A 525 3.26 -11.09 -36.80
C ARG A 525 2.62 -11.20 -35.41
N SER A 526 2.16 -10.10 -34.82
CA SER A 526 1.54 -10.09 -33.48
C SER A 526 0.04 -10.34 -33.48
N VAL A 527 -0.68 -10.12 -34.60
CA VAL A 527 -2.15 -10.21 -34.68
C VAL A 527 -2.70 -11.57 -34.22
N LYS A 528 -1.94 -12.65 -34.45
CA LYS A 528 -2.34 -14.01 -34.04
C LYS A 528 -1.82 -14.40 -32.64
N ARG A 529 -1.11 -13.51 -31.94
CA ARG A 529 -0.46 -13.75 -30.64
C ARG A 529 -1.32 -13.26 -29.47
N TYR A 530 -2.51 -13.81 -29.32
CA TYR A 530 -3.38 -13.52 -28.18
C TYR A 530 -3.59 -14.76 -27.33
N ASN A 531 -3.92 -14.60 -26.04
CA ASN A 531 -4.22 -15.69 -25.10
C ASN A 531 -3.12 -16.77 -25.02
N ARG A 532 -3.39 -17.99 -25.49
CA ARG A 532 -2.51 -19.16 -25.31
C ARG A 532 -1.14 -19.00 -25.98
N PRO A 533 -1.04 -18.59 -27.26
CA PRO A 533 0.24 -18.20 -27.89
C PRO A 533 1.04 -17.16 -27.09
N LEU A 534 0.39 -16.10 -26.62
CA LEU A 534 1.08 -15.05 -25.85
C LEU A 534 1.59 -15.57 -24.50
N ASN A 535 0.77 -16.36 -23.79
CA ASN A 535 1.16 -16.99 -22.54
C ASN A 535 2.34 -17.96 -22.72
N ALA A 536 2.42 -18.67 -23.85
CA ALA A 536 3.55 -19.53 -24.17
C ALA A 536 4.84 -18.72 -24.38
N LEU A 537 4.75 -17.59 -25.10
CA LEU A 537 5.88 -16.67 -25.30
C LEU A 537 6.34 -16.03 -24.00
N VAL A 538 5.41 -15.54 -23.18
CA VAL A 538 5.70 -14.99 -21.86
C VAL A 538 6.37 -16.05 -20.97
N SER A 539 5.91 -17.31 -21.00
CA SER A 539 6.54 -18.40 -20.24
C SER A 539 7.96 -18.69 -20.71
N PHE A 540 8.17 -18.77 -22.02
CA PHE A 540 9.49 -19.00 -22.60
C PHE A 540 10.47 -17.90 -22.18
N TRP A 541 10.07 -16.64 -22.36
CA TRP A 541 10.91 -15.50 -22.02
C TRP A 541 11.10 -15.33 -20.52
N ALA A 542 10.08 -15.63 -19.70
CA ALA A 542 10.19 -15.62 -18.24
C ALA A 542 11.28 -16.58 -17.75
N ASN A 543 11.22 -17.84 -18.18
CA ASN A 543 12.20 -18.86 -17.80
C ASN A 543 13.61 -18.48 -18.28
N ARG A 544 13.71 -17.97 -19.52
CA ARG A 544 14.99 -17.57 -20.11
C ARG A 544 15.61 -16.38 -19.39
N VAL A 545 14.85 -15.30 -19.18
CA VAL A 545 15.31 -14.09 -18.48
C VAL A 545 15.60 -14.37 -17.02
N ALA A 546 14.83 -15.24 -16.35
CA ALA A 546 15.05 -15.60 -14.95
C ALA A 546 16.13 -16.65 -14.73
N ALA A 547 16.74 -17.21 -15.79
CA ALA A 547 17.73 -18.28 -15.71
C ALA A 547 17.25 -19.50 -14.88
N ASP A 548 15.96 -19.84 -14.97
CA ASP A 548 15.29 -20.87 -14.15
C ASP A 548 15.38 -20.59 -12.63
N GLY A 549 15.39 -19.32 -12.24
CA GLY A 549 15.47 -18.88 -10.84
C GLY A 549 16.87 -18.92 -10.23
N ARG A 550 17.90 -19.18 -11.05
CA ARG A 550 19.29 -19.22 -10.59
C ARG A 550 19.84 -17.81 -10.32
N GLU A 551 20.90 -17.78 -9.53
CA GLU A 551 21.68 -16.57 -9.34
C GLU A 551 22.38 -16.17 -10.64
N MET A 552 22.23 -14.90 -11.02
CA MET A 552 22.86 -14.31 -12.19
C MET A 552 23.83 -13.22 -11.74
N ARG A 553 25.04 -13.28 -12.25
CA ARG A 553 26.12 -12.33 -11.97
C ARG A 553 26.45 -11.53 -13.22
N ALA A 554 26.60 -10.21 -13.05
CA ALA A 554 26.91 -9.31 -14.17
C ALA A 554 28.34 -9.51 -14.69
N PHE A 555 29.30 -9.78 -13.79
CA PHE A 555 30.71 -9.96 -14.16
C PHE A 555 31.25 -11.37 -13.86
N GLY A 556 30.79 -12.00 -12.78
CA GLY A 556 31.33 -13.28 -12.30
C GLY A 556 32.70 -13.13 -11.64
N ILE A 557 32.91 -12.05 -10.88
CA ILE A 557 34.20 -11.66 -10.30
C ILE A 557 34.23 -11.87 -8.78
N ALA A 558 35.44 -11.89 -8.20
CA ALA A 558 35.67 -12.03 -6.76
C ALA A 558 36.56 -10.93 -6.16
N ASP A 559 37.26 -10.17 -7.01
CA ASP A 559 38.26 -9.15 -6.71
C ASP A 559 37.71 -7.71 -6.88
N GLY A 560 36.45 -7.52 -6.53
CA GLY A 560 35.75 -6.24 -6.62
C GLY A 560 34.30 -6.35 -6.15
N VAL A 561 33.40 -5.57 -6.74
CA VAL A 561 31.97 -5.62 -6.42
C VAL A 561 31.17 -6.06 -7.64
N ASP A 562 30.56 -7.23 -7.56
CA ASP A 562 29.69 -7.77 -8.61
C ASP A 562 28.21 -7.46 -8.32
N ALA A 563 27.42 -7.33 -9.38
CA ALA A 563 25.98 -7.22 -9.28
C ALA A 563 25.35 -8.61 -9.38
N VAL A 564 24.72 -9.04 -8.30
CA VAL A 564 24.07 -10.35 -8.17
C VAL A 564 22.56 -10.18 -8.16
N PHE A 565 21.88 -10.86 -9.08
CA PHE A 565 20.42 -10.88 -9.20
C PHE A 565 19.86 -12.30 -9.09
N ARG A 566 18.65 -12.42 -8.56
CA ARG A 566 17.82 -13.62 -8.66
C ARG A 566 16.41 -13.20 -9.00
N LEU A 567 15.84 -13.75 -10.07
CA LEU A 567 14.48 -13.46 -10.51
C LEU A 567 13.61 -14.69 -10.28
N SER A 568 12.31 -14.50 -10.03
CA SER A 568 11.39 -15.63 -10.16
C SER A 568 11.10 -15.90 -11.64
N ALA A 569 10.99 -17.18 -12.00
CA ALA A 569 10.45 -17.60 -13.29
C ALA A 569 8.91 -17.46 -13.33
N ASP A 570 8.26 -17.41 -12.17
CA ASP A 570 6.84 -17.15 -12.05
C ASP A 570 6.55 -15.66 -12.22
N THR A 571 5.73 -15.35 -13.23
CA THR A 571 5.26 -13.99 -13.47
C THR A 571 4.21 -13.58 -12.45
N ALA A 572 4.01 -12.27 -12.29
CA ALA A 572 2.89 -11.72 -11.55
C ALA A 572 1.56 -12.16 -12.15
N PHE A 573 0.57 -12.24 -11.28
CA PHE A 573 -0.81 -12.50 -11.64
C PHE A 573 -1.67 -11.41 -11.02
N SER A 574 -2.63 -10.92 -11.80
CA SER A 574 -3.72 -10.12 -11.30
C SER A 574 -4.98 -10.96 -11.33
N ARG A 575 -5.84 -10.80 -10.33
CA ARG A 575 -7.18 -11.36 -10.37
C ARG A 575 -8.15 -10.27 -9.99
N ARG A 576 -9.39 -10.41 -10.46
CA ARG A 576 -10.47 -9.62 -9.90
C ARG A 576 -10.69 -10.11 -8.47
N ALA A 577 -10.53 -9.24 -7.49
CA ALA A 577 -10.98 -9.55 -6.13
C ALA A 577 -12.51 -9.66 -6.15
N GLY A 578 -13.06 -10.79 -5.69
CA GLY A 578 -14.51 -11.02 -5.57
C GLY A 578 -15.18 -11.80 -6.71
N VAL A 579 -14.69 -12.99 -7.05
CA VAL A 579 -15.50 -14.04 -7.71
C VAL A 579 -15.57 -15.26 -6.80
#